data_AF-A0A183JWX7-F1
#
_entry.id   AF-A0A183JWX7-F1
#
_cell.length_a   1.000
_cell.length_b   1.000
_cell.length_c   1.000
_cell.angle_alpha   90.00
_cell.angle_beta   90.00
_cell.angle_gamma   90.00
#
_symmetry.space_group_name_H-M   'P 1'
#
loop_
_entity.id
_entity.type
_entity.pdbx_description
1 polymer ?
#
loop_
_entity_poly.entity_id
_entity_poly.type
_entity_poly.pdbx_seq_one_letter_code
_entity_poly.pdbx_strand_id
1 'polypeptide(L)'
;MRTVEETHTRTKWPSKINTNFTTIPLVHVTPECSLLDASKMLLQYRFHRLPIIDTLHGNALHILTHKRILKYLHLNVSTILYYNNKNCLLSSMRHNLPPAKFISKSLHELKLGTYIPNVQTITNNTTIIEALKLFLKNQVSCLPVVNDEDGQLIEIYAKFDVIVSLF
;
A
#
# COMPACT_ATOMS: atom_id res chain seq x y z
N MET A 1 -3.77 -57.87 -3.09
CA MET A 1 -3.18 -56.69 -2.44
C MET A 1 -1.85 -56.38 -3.11
N ARG A 2 -1.86 -55.48 -4.09
CA ARG A 2 -0.66 -54.79 -4.60
C ARG A 2 -1.06 -53.35 -4.93
N THR A 3 -0.23 -52.46 -4.44
CA THR A 3 -0.41 -51.04 -4.20
C THR A 3 -0.47 -50.27 -5.51
N VAL A 4 -1.41 -49.32 -5.60
CA VAL A 4 -1.44 -48.30 -6.66
C VAL A 4 -0.43 -47.23 -6.25
N GLU A 5 0.72 -47.17 -6.92
CA GLU A 5 1.65 -46.05 -6.81
C GLU A 5 1.10 -44.88 -7.64
N GLU A 6 0.52 -43.90 -6.96
CA GLU A 6 0.17 -42.61 -7.54
C GLU A 6 1.45 -41.81 -7.82
N THR A 7 1.88 -41.79 -9.07
CA THR A 7 2.99 -40.93 -9.51
C THR A 7 2.54 -39.47 -9.49
N HIS A 8 2.81 -38.79 -8.39
CA HIS A 8 2.66 -37.35 -8.23
C HIS A 8 3.60 -36.62 -9.21
N THR A 9 3.11 -36.24 -10.38
CA THR A 9 3.85 -35.38 -11.32
C THR A 9 3.95 -33.98 -10.72
N ARG A 10 5.04 -33.75 -9.99
CA ARG A 10 5.52 -32.43 -9.56
C ARG A 10 5.66 -31.55 -10.79
N THR A 11 4.69 -30.68 -11.02
CA THR A 11 4.67 -29.73 -12.15
C THR A 11 5.98 -28.94 -12.12
N LYS A 12 6.83 -29.19 -13.12
CA LYS A 12 8.10 -28.47 -13.29
C LYS A 12 7.76 -27.01 -13.58
N TRP A 13 8.25 -26.11 -12.74
CA TRP A 13 8.28 -24.67 -13.02
C TRP A 13 8.78 -24.46 -14.46
N PRO A 14 8.14 -23.59 -15.27
CA PRO A 14 8.58 -23.35 -16.64
C PRO A 14 10.02 -22.84 -16.62
N SER A 15 10.95 -23.70 -17.04
CA SER A 15 12.40 -23.53 -16.97
C SER A 15 12.96 -22.53 -18.00
N LYS A 16 12.11 -21.62 -18.49
CA LYS A 16 12.49 -20.51 -19.37
C LYS A 16 11.85 -19.24 -18.84
N ILE A 17 12.45 -18.69 -17.81
CA ILE A 17 12.23 -17.30 -17.42
C ILE A 17 12.85 -16.45 -18.54
N ASN A 18 12.02 -15.71 -19.26
CA ASN A 18 12.44 -14.85 -20.36
C ASN A 18 13.49 -13.84 -19.84
N THR A 19 14.74 -13.92 -20.29
CA THR A 19 15.88 -13.13 -19.76
C THR A 19 15.89 -11.66 -20.20
N ASN A 20 14.82 -11.20 -20.86
CA ASN A 20 14.69 -9.83 -21.37
C ASN A 20 14.04 -8.86 -20.37
N PHE A 21 13.95 -9.22 -19.08
CA PHE A 21 13.59 -8.26 -18.05
C PHE A 21 14.80 -7.38 -17.74
N THR A 22 14.72 -6.10 -18.06
CA THR A 22 15.59 -5.08 -17.46
C THR A 22 15.46 -5.22 -15.94
N THR A 23 16.54 -5.65 -15.28
CA THR A 23 16.55 -5.82 -13.83
C THR A 23 16.44 -4.43 -13.21
N ILE A 24 15.23 -4.03 -12.81
CA ILE A 24 15.02 -2.84 -12.00
C ILE A 24 15.71 -3.14 -10.66
N PRO A 25 16.78 -2.41 -10.29
CA PRO A 25 17.48 -2.68 -9.05
C PRO A 25 16.52 -2.52 -7.87
N LEU A 26 16.66 -3.39 -6.87
CA LEU A 26 15.82 -3.35 -5.68
C LEU A 26 16.05 -2.04 -4.91
N VAL A 27 15.04 -1.18 -4.93
CA VAL A 27 15.03 0.04 -4.11
C VAL A 27 14.73 -0.35 -2.67
N HIS A 28 15.63 0.01 -1.76
CA HIS A 28 15.55 -0.27 -0.33
C HIS A 28 16.05 0.93 0.48
N VAL A 29 15.82 0.91 1.79
CA VAL A 29 16.39 1.88 2.75
C VAL A 29 17.11 1.17 3.88
N THR A 30 18.06 1.84 4.52
CA THR A 30 18.72 1.34 5.72
C THR A 30 17.93 1.72 6.98
N PRO A 31 18.06 1.00 8.10
CA PRO A 31 17.37 1.33 9.35
C PRO A 31 17.71 2.71 9.93
N GLU A 32 18.83 3.32 9.55
CA GLU A 32 19.25 4.67 9.96
C GLU A 32 18.53 5.77 9.16
N CYS A 33 17.85 5.42 8.06
CA CYS A 33 17.14 6.36 7.22
C CYS A 33 15.95 6.99 7.95
N SER A 34 15.73 8.29 7.75
CA SER A 34 14.60 8.98 8.37
C SER A 34 13.26 8.50 7.80
N LEU A 35 12.20 8.54 8.62
CA LEU A 35 10.85 8.22 8.17
C LEU A 35 10.37 9.16 7.05
N LEU A 36 10.85 10.41 7.05
CA LEU A 36 10.55 11.38 6.00
C LEU A 36 11.15 10.95 4.67
N ASP A 37 12.42 10.57 4.64
CA ASP A 37 13.09 10.16 3.41
C ASP A 37 12.52 8.84 2.89
N ALA A 38 12.26 7.88 3.78
CA ALA A 38 11.57 6.65 3.44
C ALA A 38 10.15 6.92 2.87
N SER A 39 9.40 7.88 3.42
CA SER A 39 8.09 8.29 2.89
C SER A 39 8.19 8.96 1.52
N LYS A 40 9.20 9.80 1.29
CA LYS A 40 9.46 10.42 -0.01
C LYS A 40 9.77 9.37 -1.07
N MET A 41 10.56 8.35 -0.72
CA MET A 41 10.87 7.25 -1.63
C MET A 41 9.62 6.45 -2.00
N LEU A 42 8.75 6.11 -1.04
CA LEU A 42 7.47 5.45 -1.33
C LEU A 42 6.62 6.27 -2.32
N LEU A 43 6.58 7.60 -2.17
CA LEU A 43 5.82 8.48 -3.06
C LEU A 43 6.46 8.65 -4.44
N GLN A 44 7.77 8.88 -4.49
CA GLN A 44 8.53 9.11 -5.73
C GLN A 44 8.49 7.89 -6.64
N TYR A 45 8.71 6.70 -6.09
CA TYR A 45 8.73 5.46 -6.85
C TYR A 45 7.34 4.79 -6.95
N ARG A 46 6.32 5.36 -6.30
CA ARG A 46 4.95 4.82 -6.20
C ARG A 46 4.91 3.37 -5.71
N PHE A 47 5.80 3.04 -4.76
CA PHE A 47 5.80 1.73 -4.12
C PHE A 47 4.88 1.71 -2.91
N HIS A 48 4.16 0.60 -2.74
CA HIS A 48 3.37 0.38 -1.52
C HIS A 48 4.19 -0.25 -0.39
N ARG A 49 5.34 -0.83 -0.72
CA ARG A 49 6.21 -1.61 0.17
C ARG A 49 7.65 -1.22 -0.10
N LEU A 50 8.34 -0.73 0.92
CA LEU A 50 9.75 -0.37 0.87
C LEU A 50 10.51 -1.26 1.86
N PRO A 51 11.41 -2.14 1.39
CA PRO A 51 12.19 -2.99 2.27
C PRO A 51 13.22 -2.15 3.05
N ILE A 52 13.33 -2.46 4.34
CA ILE A 52 14.38 -1.98 5.23
C ILE A 52 15.42 -3.08 5.33
N ILE A 53 16.62 -2.81 4.85
CA ILE A 53 17.73 -3.77 4.79
C ILE A 53 18.88 -3.20 5.60
N ASP A 54 19.44 -4.03 6.48
CA ASP A 54 20.72 -3.77 7.14
C ASP A 54 21.84 -4.06 6.14
N THR A 55 22.57 -3.02 5.73
CA THR A 55 23.67 -3.13 4.76
C THR A 55 24.93 -3.74 5.34
N LEU A 56 25.09 -3.79 6.67
CA LEU A 56 26.25 -4.40 7.31
C LEU A 56 26.19 -5.93 7.24
N HIS A 57 25.02 -6.50 7.50
CA HIS A 57 24.81 -7.96 7.53
C HIS A 57 24.03 -8.50 6.32
N GLY A 58 23.45 -7.62 5.50
CA GLY A 58 22.60 -7.99 4.36
C GLY A 58 21.21 -8.48 4.75
N ASN A 59 20.79 -8.29 6.01
CA ASN A 59 19.54 -8.81 6.54
C ASN A 59 18.35 -7.92 6.18
N ALA A 60 17.28 -8.51 5.67
CA ALA A 60 15.99 -7.82 5.53
C ALA A 60 15.33 -7.72 6.92
N LEU A 61 15.31 -6.51 7.48
CA LEU A 61 14.79 -6.27 8.82
C LEU A 61 13.27 -6.13 8.84
N HIS A 62 12.71 -5.36 7.91
CA HIS A 62 11.28 -5.07 7.90
C HIS A 62 10.77 -4.56 6.55
N ILE A 63 9.44 -4.60 6.35
CA ILE A 63 8.78 -3.97 5.20
C ILE A 63 7.99 -2.75 5.67
N LEU A 64 8.42 -1.58 5.22
CA LEU A 64 7.75 -0.32 5.49
C LEU A 64 6.61 -0.10 4.48
N THR A 65 5.44 0.32 4.95
CA THR A 65 4.27 0.63 4.12
C THR A 65 3.63 1.93 4.56
N HIS A 66 2.90 2.60 3.66
CA HIS A 66 2.15 3.82 3.98
C HIS A 66 1.25 3.66 5.22
N LYS A 67 0.55 2.52 5.34
CA LYS A 67 -0.31 2.20 6.49
C LYS A 67 0.45 2.22 7.82
N ARG A 68 1.69 1.68 7.84
CA ARG A 68 2.52 1.66 9.06
C ARG A 68 3.03 3.04 9.43
N ILE A 69 3.46 3.82 8.43
CA ILE A 69 3.89 5.22 8.63
C ILE A 69 2.74 6.04 9.21
N LEU A 70 1.55 5.97 8.60
CA LEU A 70 0.37 6.69 9.08
C LEU A 70 -0.05 6.25 10.48
N LYS A 71 -0.01 4.94 10.79
CA LYS A 71 -0.29 4.44 12.14
C LYS A 71 0.71 4.98 13.17
N TYR A 72 2.00 5.00 12.82
CA TYR A 72 3.04 5.57 13.68
C TYR A 72 2.81 7.06 13.91
N LEU A 73 2.53 7.83 12.86
CA LEU A 73 2.23 9.26 12.96
C LEU A 73 0.99 9.51 13.81
N HIS A 74 -0.10 8.78 13.60
CA HIS A 74 -1.31 8.89 14.41
C HIS A 74 -1.02 8.63 15.89
N LEU A 75 -0.33 7.54 16.22
CA LEU A 75 -0.01 7.21 17.62
C LEU A 75 0.94 8.22 18.26
N ASN A 76 1.93 8.74 17.54
CA ASN A 76 2.92 9.65 18.15
C ASN A 76 2.48 11.12 18.10
N VAL A 77 1.65 11.53 17.14
CA VAL A 77 1.19 12.92 16.98
C VAL A 77 -0.18 13.14 17.64
N SER A 78 -1.14 12.21 17.51
CA SER A 78 -2.46 12.36 18.15
C SER A 78 -2.38 12.21 19.67
N THR A 79 -1.48 11.38 20.20
CA THR A 79 -1.20 11.33 21.64
C THR A 79 -0.62 12.67 22.13
N ILE A 80 0.21 13.37 21.35
CA ILE A 80 0.70 14.70 21.73
C ILE A 80 -0.44 15.73 21.77
N LEU A 81 -1.33 15.74 20.77
CA LEU A 81 -2.46 16.68 20.72
C LEU A 81 -3.50 16.45 21.83
N TYR A 82 -3.76 15.19 22.21
CA TYR A 82 -4.75 14.86 23.24
C TYR A 82 -4.24 15.12 24.67
N TYR A 83 -2.94 14.91 24.93
CA TYR A 83 -2.32 15.15 26.24
C TYR A 83 -1.96 16.61 26.50
N ASN A 84 -1.82 17.46 25.48
CA ASN A 84 -1.61 18.90 25.66
C ASN A 84 -2.80 19.63 26.32
N ASN A 85 -3.94 18.95 26.53
CA ASN A 85 -5.12 19.49 27.21
C ASN A 85 -5.35 18.90 28.62
N LYS A 86 -4.41 18.08 29.14
CA LYS A 86 -4.42 17.62 30.54
C LYS A 86 -3.01 17.70 31.12
N ASN A 87 -2.87 18.44 32.23
CA ASN A 87 -1.68 18.59 33.05
C ASN A 87 -0.92 17.26 33.26
N CYS A 88 0.02 16.95 32.36
CA CYS A 88 0.85 15.75 32.45
C CYS A 88 2.31 16.19 32.49
N LEU A 89 2.98 15.87 33.60
CA LEU A 89 4.37 16.22 33.91
C LEU A 89 5.41 15.54 32.99
N LEU A 90 4.96 14.83 31.94
CA LEU A 90 5.77 14.28 30.85
C LEU A 90 5.67 15.11 29.55
N SER A 91 4.98 16.25 29.59
CA SER A 91 4.81 17.20 28.48
C SER A 91 6.11 17.96 28.14
N SER A 92 7.04 18.09 29.07
CA SER A 92 8.17 19.03 28.98
C SER A 92 9.27 18.65 27.97
N MET A 93 9.22 17.47 27.34
CA MET A 93 10.26 17.03 26.38
C MET A 93 9.71 16.61 25.01
N ARG A 94 8.39 16.71 24.77
CA ARG A 94 7.80 16.37 23.46
C ARG A 94 7.32 17.64 22.80
N HIS A 95 8.01 18.01 21.71
CA HIS A 95 7.83 19.26 20.98
C HIS A 95 6.35 19.66 20.88
N ASN A 96 6.06 20.89 21.31
CA ASN A 96 4.82 21.61 21.06
C ASN A 96 4.61 21.70 19.54
N LEU A 97 4.10 20.64 18.93
CA LEU A 97 3.71 20.69 17.53
C LEU A 97 2.44 21.55 17.51
N PRO A 98 2.45 22.73 16.88
CA PRO A 98 1.27 23.57 16.83
C PRO A 98 0.12 22.74 16.24
N PRO A 99 -1.11 22.85 16.78
CA PRO A 99 -2.25 22.13 16.23
C PRO A 99 -2.33 22.45 14.75
N ALA A 100 -2.12 21.41 13.94
CA ALA A 100 -2.08 21.53 12.50
C ALA A 100 -3.43 22.07 12.02
N LYS A 101 -3.51 23.36 11.67
CA LYS A 101 -4.74 24.01 11.20
C LYS A 101 -5.39 23.31 10.00
N PHE A 102 -4.65 22.43 9.31
CA PHE A 102 -5.15 21.62 8.22
C PHE A 102 -5.97 20.40 8.68
N ILE A 103 -5.79 19.89 9.91
CA ILE A 103 -6.48 18.67 10.37
C ILE A 103 -7.99 18.87 10.54
N SER A 104 -8.41 20.11 10.77
CA SER A 104 -9.82 20.51 10.93
C SER A 104 -10.49 20.86 9.61
N LYS A 105 -9.75 20.88 8.49
CA LYS A 105 -10.30 21.21 7.16
C LYS A 105 -10.89 19.97 6.50
N SER A 106 -11.89 20.16 5.65
CA SER A 106 -12.46 19.07 4.85
C SER A 106 -11.47 18.55 3.81
N LEU A 107 -11.65 17.30 3.35
CA LEU A 107 -10.82 16.71 2.28
C LEU A 107 -10.89 17.52 0.99
N HIS A 108 -12.06 18.10 0.69
CA HIS A 108 -12.30 18.96 -0.46
C HIS A 108 -11.48 20.25 -0.38
N GLU A 109 -11.47 20.94 0.77
CA GLU A 109 -10.66 22.15 0.97
C GLU A 109 -9.16 21.88 0.83
N LEU A 110 -8.71 20.72 1.31
CA LEU A 110 -7.30 20.31 1.24
C LEU A 110 -6.92 19.78 -0.15
N LYS A 111 -7.90 19.57 -1.04
CA LYS A 111 -7.70 18.93 -2.35
C LYS A 111 -6.97 17.58 -2.22
N LEU A 112 -7.29 16.83 -1.16
CA LEU A 112 -6.71 15.51 -0.93
C LEU A 112 -7.57 14.44 -1.60
N GLY A 113 -6.92 13.58 -2.39
CA GLY A 113 -7.57 12.49 -3.11
C GLY A 113 -7.70 12.73 -4.61
N THR A 114 -8.26 11.74 -5.29
CA THR A 114 -8.58 11.78 -6.72
C THR A 114 -10.11 11.85 -6.86
N TYR A 115 -10.59 12.78 -7.69
CA TYR A 115 -12.02 13.05 -7.87
C TYR A 115 -12.46 12.71 -9.30
N ILE A 116 -13.76 12.53 -9.51
CA ILE A 116 -14.37 12.32 -10.83
C ILE A 116 -14.02 13.51 -11.75
N PRO A 117 -13.69 13.29 -13.04
CA PRO A 117 -13.75 12.01 -13.80
C PRO A 117 -12.47 11.17 -13.76
N ASN A 118 -11.48 11.52 -12.92
CA ASN A 118 -10.19 10.82 -12.89
C ASN A 118 -10.21 9.52 -12.08
N VAL A 119 -11.30 9.24 -11.37
CA VAL A 119 -11.50 7.97 -10.65
C VAL A 119 -11.89 6.89 -11.66
N GLN A 120 -11.12 5.81 -11.68
CA GLN A 120 -11.36 4.67 -12.56
C GLN A 120 -12.31 3.70 -11.88
N THR A 121 -13.49 3.51 -12.44
CA THR A 121 -14.52 2.60 -11.93
C THR A 121 -14.70 1.41 -12.87
N ILE A 122 -15.25 0.32 -12.33
CA ILE A 122 -15.68 -0.85 -13.08
C ILE A 122 -17.14 -1.17 -12.73
N THR A 123 -17.74 -2.09 -13.46
CA THR A 123 -19.14 -2.47 -13.28
C THR A 123 -19.23 -3.98 -13.06
N ASN A 124 -20.37 -4.50 -12.60
CA ASN A 124 -20.53 -5.94 -12.35
C ASN A 124 -20.33 -6.81 -13.61
N ASN A 125 -20.47 -6.21 -14.79
CA ASN A 125 -20.27 -6.86 -16.08
C ASN A 125 -18.79 -6.87 -16.51
N THR A 126 -17.91 -6.16 -15.81
CA THR A 126 -16.47 -6.07 -16.14
C THR A 126 -15.76 -7.37 -15.75
N THR A 127 -15.01 -7.95 -16.70
CA THR A 127 -14.28 -9.19 -16.44
C THR A 127 -13.05 -8.96 -15.56
N ILE A 128 -12.60 -10.00 -14.84
CA ILE A 128 -11.38 -9.95 -14.03
C ILE A 128 -10.16 -9.54 -14.88
N ILE A 129 -10.07 -10.04 -16.11
CA ILE A 129 -8.96 -9.72 -17.03
C ILE A 129 -8.95 -8.23 -17.39
N GLU A 130 -10.12 -7.62 -17.60
CA GLU A 130 -10.23 -6.17 -17.85
C GLU A 130 -9.87 -5.36 -16.62
N ALA A 131 -10.34 -5.76 -15.44
CA ALA A 131 -9.93 -5.13 -14.18
C ALA A 131 -8.41 -5.19 -13.97
N LEU A 132 -7.77 -6.32 -14.30
CA LEU A 132 -6.31 -6.47 -14.27
C LEU A 132 -5.60 -5.53 -15.25
N LYS A 133 -6.12 -5.39 -16.48
CA LYS A 133 -5.60 -4.41 -17.44
C LYS A 133 -5.72 -2.99 -16.93
N LEU A 134 -6.84 -2.63 -16.28
CA LEU A 134 -7.03 -1.32 -15.66
C LEU A 134 -6.05 -1.06 -14.51
N PHE A 135 -5.77 -2.07 -13.68
CA PHE A 135 -4.76 -1.97 -12.62
C PHE A 135 -3.35 -1.68 -13.14
N LEU A 136 -2.97 -2.30 -14.26
CA LEU A 136 -1.68 -2.09 -14.90
C LEU A 136 -1.60 -0.73 -15.60
N LYS A 137 -2.65 -0.38 -16.36
CA LYS A 137 -2.71 0.86 -17.13
C LYS A 137 -2.72 2.10 -16.22
N ASN A 138 -3.56 2.09 -15.19
CA ASN A 138 -3.79 3.26 -14.35
C ASN A 138 -2.93 3.25 -13.07
N GLN A 139 -2.19 2.17 -12.81
CA GLN A 139 -1.35 1.99 -11.62
C GLN A 139 -2.11 2.21 -10.29
N VAL A 140 -3.41 1.91 -10.27
CA VAL A 140 -4.26 2.07 -9.08
C VAL A 140 -4.22 0.83 -8.18
N SER A 141 -4.51 1.00 -6.89
CA SER A 141 -4.52 -0.11 -5.92
C SER A 141 -5.86 -0.85 -5.84
N CYS A 142 -6.95 -0.15 -6.17
CA CYS A 142 -8.32 -0.66 -6.16
C CYS A 142 -9.15 0.02 -7.26
N LEU A 143 -10.23 -0.65 -7.64
CA LEU A 143 -11.24 -0.20 -8.60
C LEU A 143 -12.59 -0.25 -7.87
N PRO A 144 -13.29 0.89 -7.72
CA PRO A 144 -14.65 0.89 -7.23
C PRO A 144 -15.58 0.23 -8.26
N VAL A 145 -16.44 -0.67 -7.79
CA VAL A 145 -17.49 -1.32 -8.59
C VAL A 145 -18.75 -0.49 -8.44
N VAL A 146 -19.24 0.07 -9.54
CA VAL A 146 -20.44 0.91 -9.56
C VAL A 146 -21.57 0.24 -10.32
N ASN A 147 -22.79 0.59 -9.98
CA ASN A 147 -23.98 0.18 -10.71
C ASN A 147 -24.06 0.90 -12.07
N ASP A 148 -24.49 0.17 -13.10
CA ASP A 148 -24.62 0.69 -14.47
C ASP A 148 -25.76 1.71 -14.61
N GLU A 149 -26.80 1.61 -13.77
CA GLU A 149 -28.01 2.44 -13.90
C GLU A 149 -27.87 3.83 -13.26
N ASP A 150 -27.38 3.89 -12.01
CA ASP A 150 -27.35 5.10 -11.18
C ASP A 150 -25.93 5.53 -10.78
N GLY A 151 -24.90 4.78 -11.17
CA GLY A 151 -23.50 5.06 -10.83
C GLY A 151 -23.19 4.91 -9.34
N GLN A 152 -24.08 4.29 -8.56
CA GLN A 152 -23.88 4.12 -7.14
C GLN A 152 -22.76 3.11 -6.86
N LEU A 153 -21.92 3.40 -5.87
CA LEU A 153 -20.88 2.48 -5.42
C LEU A 153 -21.50 1.24 -4.77
N ILE A 154 -21.20 0.07 -5.31
CA ILE A 154 -21.62 -1.23 -4.80
C ILE A 154 -20.51 -1.82 -3.92
N GLU A 155 -19.30 -1.95 -4.47
CA GLU A 155 -18.18 -2.64 -3.82
C GLU A 155 -16.83 -2.02 -4.23
N ILE A 156 -15.74 -2.46 -3.62
CA ILE A 156 -14.37 -2.11 -3.99
C ILE A 156 -13.60 -3.38 -4.31
N TYR A 157 -13.09 -3.49 -5.54
CA TYR A 157 -12.21 -4.57 -5.97
C TYR A 157 -10.74 -4.14 -5.87
N ALA A 158 -9.94 -4.77 -5.04
CA ALA A 158 -8.54 -4.42 -4.82
C ALA A 158 -7.57 -5.41 -5.47
N LYS A 159 -6.33 -4.95 -5.74
CA LYS A 159 -5.23 -5.81 -6.22
C LYS A 159 -4.97 -7.02 -5.30
N PHE A 160 -5.26 -6.90 -4.01
CA PHE A 160 -5.08 -8.00 -3.06
C PHE A 160 -6.13 -9.10 -3.25
N ASP A 161 -7.35 -8.75 -3.64
CA ASP A 161 -8.45 -9.71 -3.83
C ASP A 161 -8.16 -10.63 -5.00
N VAL A 162 -7.48 -10.13 -6.05
CA VAL A 162 -6.96 -10.93 -7.18
C VAL A 162 -6.16 -12.14 -6.70
N ILE A 163 -5.30 -11.95 -5.69
CA ILE A 163 -4.41 -13.01 -5.20
C ILE A 163 -5.24 -14.08 -4.49
N VAL A 164 -6.23 -13.68 -3.70
CA VAL A 164 -7.11 -14.60 -2.99
C VAL A 164 -7.97 -15.40 -3.97
N SER A 165 -8.43 -14.80 -5.06
CA SER A 165 -9.20 -15.47 -6.11
C SER A 165 -8.41 -16.49 -6.95
N LEU A 166 -7.08 -16.54 -6.79
CA LEU A 166 -6.19 -17.46 -7.50
C LEU A 166 -5.81 -18.71 -6.68
N PHE A 167 -6.30 -18.82 -5.43
CA PHE A 167 -6.11 -19.96 -4.54
C PHE A 167 -7.46 -20.53 -4.10
#